data_AF-A0A3G8H4C3-F1
#
_entry.id   AF-A0A3G8H4C3-F1
#
_cell.length_a   1.000
_cell.length_b   1.000
_cell.length_c   1.000
_cell.angle_alpha   90.00
_cell.angle_beta   90.00
_cell.angle_gamma   90.00
#
_symmetry.space_group_name_H-M   'P 1'
#
loop_
_entity.id
_entity.type
_entity.pdbx_description
1 polymer ?
#
loop_
_entity_poly.entity_id
_entity_poly.type
_entity_poly.pdbx_seq_one_letter_code
_entity_poly.pdbx_strand_id
1 'polypeptide(L)'
;MLTIRLPRPAEMDDAPPPANSAKRSKVAIIVYKCPECFEEFDDEEDAVDCCDDVDEPERDLAKACCPQCGNTFETIERAVDCCMWLTHSPAQRWELARQLRMFGYLLDSALVGMVTEGQL
;
A
#
# COMPACT_ATOMS: atom_id res chain seq x y z
N MET A 1 79.82 38.99 21.55
CA MET A 1 78.91 37.83 21.47
C MET A 1 77.71 38.13 22.36
N LEU A 2 76.55 38.46 21.78
CA LEU A 2 75.34 38.85 22.50
C LEU A 2 74.41 37.62 22.62
N THR A 3 74.15 37.16 23.84
CA THR A 3 73.24 36.05 24.14
C THR A 3 71.82 36.59 24.37
N ILE A 4 70.95 36.36 23.40
CA ILE A 4 69.52 36.72 23.49
C ILE A 4 68.81 35.61 24.29
N ARG A 5 68.32 35.94 25.49
CA ARG A 5 67.41 35.08 26.26
C ARG A 5 65.98 35.34 25.81
N LEU A 6 65.33 34.35 25.18
CA LEU A 6 63.89 34.39 24.93
C LEU A 6 63.10 34.10 26.22
N PRO A 7 61.99 34.81 26.49
CA PRO A 7 61.10 34.48 27.59
C PRO A 7 60.24 33.23 27.28
N ARG A 8 59.97 32.46 28.33
CA ARG A 8 59.17 31.23 28.34
C ARG A 8 57.68 31.58 28.17
N PRO A 9 56.89 30.87 27.35
CA PRO A 9 55.46 31.15 27.23
C PRO A 9 54.73 30.82 28.53
N ALA A 10 53.81 31.71 28.90
CA ALA A 10 52.97 31.62 30.08
C ALA A 10 52.05 30.38 30.02
N GLU A 11 51.86 29.81 31.19
CA GLU A 11 51.06 28.63 31.47
C GLU A 11 49.60 28.87 31.05
N MET A 12 49.01 27.89 30.38
CA MET A 12 47.60 27.91 29.99
C MET A 12 46.78 27.47 31.20
N ASP A 13 46.02 28.41 31.78
CA ASP A 13 45.03 28.15 32.81
C ASP A 13 43.96 27.15 32.33
N ASP A 14 43.82 26.05 33.07
CA ASP A 14 42.73 25.08 33.02
C ASP A 14 41.39 25.78 33.36
N ALA A 15 40.68 26.26 32.35
CA ALA A 15 39.30 26.70 32.49
C ALA A 15 38.37 25.47 32.51
N PRO A 16 37.56 25.25 33.57
CA PRO A 16 36.58 24.16 33.58
C PRO A 16 35.50 24.41 32.52
N PRO A 17 34.99 23.35 31.85
CA PRO A 17 34.00 23.49 30.80
C PRO A 17 32.68 24.05 31.34
N PRO A 18 31.97 24.91 30.59
CA PRO A 18 30.69 25.44 31.02
C PRO A 18 29.67 24.32 31.13
N ALA A 19 29.06 24.19 32.32
CA ALA A 19 27.95 23.29 32.57
C ALA A 19 26.70 23.76 31.80
N ASN A 20 26.64 23.41 30.51
CA ASN A 20 25.45 23.56 29.69
C ASN A 20 24.36 22.63 30.22
N SER A 21 23.55 23.19 31.12
CA SER A 21 22.32 22.60 31.64
C SER A 21 21.29 22.59 30.51
N ALA A 22 21.44 21.64 29.59
CA ALA A 22 20.51 21.40 28.50
C ALA A 22 19.16 20.98 29.12
N LYS A 23 18.25 21.94 29.23
CA LYS A 23 16.83 21.69 29.53
C LYS A 23 16.33 20.72 28.47
N ARG A 24 16.07 19.47 28.88
CA ARG A 24 15.46 18.46 28.02
C ARG A 24 14.09 18.98 27.62
N SER A 25 13.98 19.55 26.42
CA SER A 25 12.70 19.86 25.80
C SER A 25 11.93 18.57 25.67
N LYS A 26 10.68 18.54 26.17
CA LYS A 26 9.77 17.43 25.90
C LYS A 26 9.57 17.38 24.39
N VAL A 27 10.24 16.45 23.73
CA VAL A 27 10.02 16.18 22.32
C VAL A 27 8.65 15.53 22.25
N ALA A 28 7.67 16.25 21.68
CA ALA A 28 6.42 15.63 21.30
C ALA A 28 6.73 14.71 20.13
N ILE A 29 6.64 13.40 20.35
CA ILE A 29 6.77 12.41 19.30
C ILE A 29 5.43 12.43 18.55
N ILE A 30 5.44 12.94 17.32
CA ILE A 30 4.30 12.87 16.42
C ILE A 30 4.39 11.48 15.79
N VAL A 31 3.36 10.66 15.99
CA VAL A 31 3.25 9.31 15.43
C VAL A 31 2.06 9.32 14.48
N TYR A 32 2.27 8.85 13.27
CA TYR A 32 1.23 8.70 12.26
C TYR A 32 0.64 7.30 12.34
N LYS A 33 -0.65 7.18 12.05
CA LYS A 33 -1.34 5.87 12.09
C LYS A 33 -1.93 5.58 10.74
N CYS A 34 -1.71 4.37 10.25
CA CYS A 34 -2.44 3.88 9.10
C CYS A 34 -3.94 3.81 9.44
N PRO A 35 -4.85 4.37 8.61
CA PRO A 35 -6.29 4.34 8.87
C PRO A 35 -6.91 2.93 8.77
N GLU A 36 -6.21 1.97 8.15
CA GLU A 36 -6.72 0.62 7.92
C GLU A 36 -6.27 -0.38 9.00
N CYS A 37 -4.96 -0.50 9.23
CA CYS A 37 -4.41 -1.45 10.20
C CYS A 37 -4.11 -0.83 11.58
N PHE A 38 -4.18 0.51 11.70
CA PHE A 38 -3.86 1.27 12.91
C PHE A 38 -2.42 1.11 13.44
N GLU A 39 -1.52 0.59 12.60
CA GLU A 39 -0.10 0.49 12.91
C GLU A 39 0.52 1.89 12.97
N GLU A 40 1.50 2.03 13.86
CA GLU A 40 2.12 3.29 14.23
C GLU A 40 3.42 3.47 13.44
N PHE A 41 3.51 4.60 12.73
CA PHE A 41 4.63 4.96 11.88
C PHE A 41 5.23 6.29 12.32
N ASP A 42 6.53 6.42 12.15
CA ASP A 42 7.27 7.64 12.48
C ASP A 42 7.09 8.71 11.39
N ASP A 43 6.75 8.30 10.16
CA ASP A 43 6.59 9.16 8.99
C ASP A 43 5.17 9.07 8.40
N GLU A 44 4.68 10.20 7.87
CA GLU A 44 3.33 10.30 7.28
C GLU A 44 3.21 9.49 5.99
N GLU A 45 4.25 9.50 5.14
CA GLU A 45 4.28 8.76 3.87
C GLU A 45 4.18 7.25 4.14
N ASP A 46 4.96 6.72 5.08
CA ASP A 46 4.89 5.31 5.47
C ASP A 46 3.50 4.92 6.03
N ALA A 47 2.85 5.82 6.77
CA ALA A 47 1.50 5.57 7.31
C ALA A 47 0.42 5.52 6.22
N VAL A 48 0.60 6.29 5.15
CA VAL A 48 -0.28 6.28 3.97
C VAL A 48 0.00 5.03 3.15
N ASP A 49 1.25 4.77 2.81
CA ASP A 49 1.67 3.66 1.93
C ASP A 49 1.53 2.28 2.59
N CYS A 50 1.47 2.20 3.92
CA CYS A 50 1.36 0.95 4.69
C CYS A 50 0.30 -0.03 4.15
N CYS A 51 -0.86 0.50 3.73
CA CYS A 51 -1.93 -0.28 3.11
C CYS A 51 -2.32 0.25 1.72
N ASP A 52 -1.63 1.27 1.18
CA ASP A 52 -1.84 1.74 -0.20
C ASP A 52 -1.16 0.80 -1.21
N ASP A 53 -0.08 0.11 -0.82
CA ASP A 53 0.56 -1.01 -1.54
C ASP A 53 -0.23 -2.33 -1.43
N VAL A 54 -1.57 -2.26 -1.39
CA VAL A 54 -2.30 -3.29 -2.12
C VAL A 54 -2.07 -2.96 -3.58
N ASP A 55 -0.89 -3.35 -4.09
CA ASP A 55 -0.77 -3.90 -5.43
C ASP A 55 -2.03 -4.71 -5.60
N GLU A 56 -2.98 -4.13 -6.35
CA GLU A 56 -4.19 -4.78 -6.80
C GLU A 56 -3.66 -6.13 -7.25
N PRO A 57 -3.93 -7.23 -6.50
CA PRO A 57 -3.16 -8.42 -6.75
C PRO A 57 -3.35 -8.64 -8.24
N GLU A 58 -2.29 -8.98 -8.97
CA GLU A 58 -2.44 -9.74 -10.21
C GLU A 58 -3.23 -10.99 -9.79
N ARG A 59 -4.54 -10.81 -9.59
CA ARG A 59 -5.50 -11.75 -9.06
C ARG A 59 -5.70 -12.61 -10.27
N ASP A 60 -4.77 -13.54 -10.48
CA ASP A 60 -4.77 -14.61 -11.47
C ASP A 60 -6.04 -14.50 -12.29
N LEU A 61 -6.07 -13.61 -13.31
CA LEU A 61 -7.31 -13.02 -13.85
C LEU A 61 -8.34 -14.12 -13.97
N ALA A 62 -9.23 -14.21 -12.98
CA ALA A 62 -10.08 -15.37 -12.80
C ALA A 62 -10.86 -15.47 -14.09
N LYS A 63 -10.56 -16.52 -14.88
CA LYS A 63 -10.92 -16.58 -16.30
C LYS A 63 -12.38 -16.19 -16.44
N ALA A 64 -12.64 -15.05 -17.09
CA ALA A 64 -13.96 -14.47 -17.10
C ALA A 64 -14.90 -15.34 -17.93
N CYS A 65 -16.04 -15.73 -17.37
CA CYS A 65 -17.02 -16.55 -18.07
C CYS A 65 -18.06 -15.68 -18.78
N CYS A 66 -18.43 -16.05 -20.01
CA CYS A 66 -19.57 -15.44 -20.68
C CYS A 66 -20.87 -15.86 -19.96
N PRO A 67 -21.70 -14.89 -19.49
CA PRO A 67 -22.91 -15.21 -18.74
C PRO A 67 -23.99 -15.97 -19.54
N GLN A 68 -23.89 -15.98 -20.87
CA GLN A 68 -24.87 -16.65 -21.73
C GLN A 68 -24.48 -18.10 -22.08
N CYS A 69 -23.21 -18.33 -22.39
CA CYS A 69 -22.74 -19.63 -22.90
C CYS A 69 -21.75 -20.35 -21.99
N GLY A 70 -21.28 -19.68 -20.92
CA GLY A 70 -20.32 -20.24 -19.98
C GLY A 70 -18.89 -20.40 -20.52
N ASN A 71 -18.60 -19.95 -21.74
CA ASN A 71 -17.23 -19.98 -22.27
C ASN A 71 -16.31 -19.08 -21.45
N THR A 72 -15.10 -19.57 -21.18
CA THR A 72 -14.06 -18.84 -20.45
C THR A 72 -13.22 -18.00 -21.41
N PHE A 73 -12.89 -16.80 -20.97
CA PHE A 73 -12.08 -15.84 -21.72
C PHE A 73 -10.98 -15.28 -20.84
N GLU A 74 -9.92 -14.80 -21.49
CA GLU A 74 -8.78 -14.16 -20.82
C GLU A 74 -9.17 -12.81 -20.20
N THR A 75 -10.17 -12.13 -20.75
CA THR A 75 -10.63 -10.84 -20.25
C THR A 75 -12.16 -10.76 -20.15
N ILE A 76 -12.63 -9.96 -19.21
CA ILE A 76 -14.06 -9.74 -18.94
C ILE A 76 -14.75 -9.09 -20.15
N GLU A 77 -14.06 -8.20 -20.86
CA GLU A 77 -14.61 -7.53 -22.04
C GLU A 77 -14.89 -8.54 -23.13
N ARG A 78 -13.97 -9.48 -23.38
CA ARG A 78 -14.18 -10.56 -24.36
C ARG A 78 -15.28 -11.51 -23.92
N ALA A 79 -15.41 -11.76 -22.61
CA ALA A 79 -16.50 -12.59 -22.07
C ALA A 79 -17.88 -11.95 -22.31
N VAL A 80 -18.02 -10.65 -22.04
CA VAL A 80 -19.26 -9.91 -22.31
C VAL A 80 -19.51 -9.83 -23.83
N ASP A 81 -18.47 -9.56 -24.61
CA ASP A 81 -18.60 -9.42 -26.07
C ASP A 81 -18.87 -10.73 -26.80
N CYS A 82 -18.69 -11.90 -26.20
CA CYS A 82 -18.92 -13.19 -26.87
C CYS A 82 -20.37 -13.36 -27.36
N CYS A 83 -21.35 -13.16 -26.46
CA CYS A 83 -22.77 -13.35 -26.77
C CYS A 83 -23.62 -12.10 -26.50
N MET A 84 -23.16 -11.15 -25.68
CA MET A 84 -23.99 -10.00 -25.33
C MET A 84 -24.05 -8.94 -26.43
N TRP A 85 -23.22 -9.02 -27.47
CA TRP A 85 -23.32 -8.11 -28.62
C TRP A 85 -24.64 -8.25 -29.40
N LEU A 86 -25.31 -9.40 -29.30
CA LEU A 86 -26.62 -9.66 -29.92
C LEU A 86 -27.77 -9.00 -29.17
N THR A 87 -27.62 -8.81 -27.85
CA THR A 87 -28.71 -8.42 -26.95
C THR A 87 -28.50 -7.04 -26.33
N HIS A 88 -27.26 -6.56 -26.26
CA HIS A 88 -26.89 -5.34 -25.56
C HIS A 88 -26.13 -4.36 -26.48
N SER A 89 -26.46 -3.08 -26.32
CA SER A 89 -25.70 -1.99 -26.94
C SER A 89 -24.27 -1.93 -26.38
N PRO A 90 -23.32 -1.29 -27.10
CA PRO A 90 -21.94 -1.14 -26.61
C PRO A 90 -21.84 -0.51 -25.21
N ALA A 91 -22.68 0.49 -24.90
CA ALA A 91 -22.71 1.14 -23.60
C ALA A 91 -23.15 0.19 -22.48
N GLN A 92 -24.18 -0.63 -22.73
CA GLN A 92 -24.65 -1.63 -21.78
C GLN A 92 -23.61 -2.73 -21.55
N ARG A 93 -22.90 -3.17 -22.59
CA ARG A 93 -21.81 -4.14 -22.47
C ARG A 93 -20.67 -3.63 -21.61
N TRP A 94 -20.31 -2.35 -21.77
CA TRP A 94 -19.29 -1.71 -20.95
C TRP A 94 -19.69 -1.65 -19.47
N GLU A 95 -20.94 -1.26 -19.18
CA GLU A 95 -21.45 -1.24 -17.81
C GLU A 95 -21.48 -2.65 -17.19
N LEU A 96 -21.86 -3.66 -17.97
CA LEU A 96 -21.87 -5.06 -17.53
C LEU A 96 -20.46 -5.57 -17.23
N ALA A 97 -19.48 -5.23 -18.08
CA ALA A 97 -18.07 -5.53 -17.81
C ALA A 97 -17.57 -4.85 -16.53
N ARG A 98 -17.94 -3.58 -16.31
CA ARG A 98 -17.64 -2.85 -15.06
C ARG A 98 -18.25 -3.52 -13.84
N GLN A 99 -19.50 -3.96 -13.91
CA GLN A 99 -20.16 -4.68 -12.83
C GLN A 99 -19.49 -6.04 -12.57
N LEU A 100 -19.08 -6.77 -13.61
CA LEU A 100 -18.35 -8.03 -13.46
C LEU A 100 -16.95 -7.83 -12.86
N ARG A 101 -16.26 -6.73 -13.14
CA ARG A 101 -15.03 -6.39 -12.42
C ARG A 101 -15.28 -6.13 -10.94
N MET A 102 -16.37 -5.45 -10.61
CA MET A 102 -16.69 -5.06 -9.24
C MET A 102 -17.23 -6.24 -8.39
N PHE A 103 -18.08 -7.07 -8.98
CA PHE A 103 -18.83 -8.13 -8.28
C PHE A 103 -18.48 -9.55 -8.72
N GLY A 104 -17.74 -9.75 -9.82
CA GLY A 104 -17.39 -11.07 -10.35
C GLY A 104 -16.59 -11.93 -9.36
N TYR A 105 -15.82 -11.31 -8.47
CA TYR A 105 -15.12 -12.00 -7.37
C TYR A 105 -16.07 -12.62 -6.32
N LEU A 106 -17.32 -12.16 -6.22
CA LEU A 106 -18.30 -12.72 -5.29
C LEU A 106 -18.98 -13.98 -5.83
N LEU A 107 -19.03 -14.16 -7.15
CA LEU A 107 -19.72 -15.30 -7.77
C LEU A 107 -18.90 -16.60 -7.66
N ASP A 108 -17.58 -16.55 -7.76
CA ASP A 108 -16.73 -17.73 -7.49
C ASP A 108 -16.83 -18.17 -6.02
N SER A 109 -16.93 -17.22 -5.09
CA SER A 109 -17.09 -17.53 -3.66
C SER A 109 -18.46 -18.14 -3.33
N ALA A 110 -19.51 -17.77 -4.07
CA ALA A 110 -20.85 -18.31 -3.86
C ALA A 110 -21.08 -19.67 -4.55
N LEU A 111 -20.42 -19.93 -5.69
CA LEU A 111 -20.56 -21.19 -6.43
C LEU A 111 -19.74 -22.34 -5.84
N VAL A 112 -18.59 -22.06 -5.21
CA VAL A 112 -17.80 -23.09 -4.52
C VAL A 112 -18.53 -23.65 -3.28
N GLY A 113 -19.46 -22.89 -2.69
CA GLY A 113 -20.25 -23.33 -1.53
C GLY A 113 -21.48 -24.19 -1.82
N MET A 114 -21.95 -24.28 -3.07
CA MET A 114 -23.21 -24.96 -3.41
C MET A 114 -23.05 -26.33 -4.11
N VAL A 115 -21.82 -26.81 -4.34
CA VAL A 115 -21.57 -28.08 -5.06
C VAL A 115 -21.17 -29.25 -4.14
N THR A 116 -21.18 -29.10 -2.80
CA THR A 116 -20.78 -30.18 -1.87
C THR A 116 -21.90 -30.78 -1.01
N GLU A 117 -23.19 -30.52 -1.28
CA GLU A 117 -24.30 -31.19 -0.56
C GLU A 117 -25.12 -32.12 -1.48
N GLY A 118 -24.41 -32.91 -2.28
CA GLY A 118 -25.01 -33.94 -3.14
C GLY A 118 -24.22 -35.24 -3.10
N GLN A 119 -24.01 -35.82 -1.91
CA GLN A 119 -23.52 -37.20 -1.79
C GLN A 119 -24.42 -38.04 -0.87
N LEU A 120 -25.08 -38.98 -1.55
CA LEU A 120 -25.55 -40.33 -1.17
C LEU A 120 -26.80 -40.45 -0.29
#